data_AF-A0A9P7AAP1-F1
#
_entry.id   AF-A0A9P7AAP1-F1
#
_cell.length_a   1.000
_cell.length_b   1.000
_cell.length_c   1.000
_cell.angle_alpha   90.00
_cell.angle_beta   90.00
_cell.angle_gamma   90.00
#
_symmetry.space_group_name_H-M   'P 1'
#
loop_
_entity.id
_entity.type
_entity.pdbx_description
1 polymer ?
#
loop_
_entity_poly.entity_id
_entity_poly.type
_entity_poly.pdbx_seq_one_letter_code
_entity_poly.pdbx_strand_id
1 'polypeptide(L)'
;YEGQKPKYGDIKCWLNKNKLTCFNSGLTPLQFCNNAVDLKICDPPGVEEMAAWVGENRHLGAGSGLQALGFRVDLRKSIEAAFEVVYWHLEQHLHEEDKVVLRFSPIFVEHLLCKVARFSRQFE
;
A
#
# COMPACT_ATOMS: atom_id res chain seq x y z
N TYR A 1 4.01 9.18 -25.36
CA TYR A 1 5.38 9.11 -24.82
C TYR A 1 5.82 7.67 -24.94
N GLU A 2 6.88 7.39 -25.70
CA GLU A 2 7.39 6.03 -25.95
C GLU A 2 8.51 5.61 -24.97
N GLY A 3 8.89 6.49 -24.04
CA GLY A 3 9.91 6.18 -23.04
C GLY A 3 9.37 5.26 -21.93
N GLN A 4 10.27 4.50 -21.33
CA GLN A 4 9.98 3.68 -20.15
C GLN A 4 9.37 4.55 -19.04
N LYS A 5 8.25 4.10 -18.48
CA LYS A 5 7.64 4.78 -17.34
C LYS A 5 8.57 4.67 -16.12
N PRO A 6 8.66 5.72 -15.29
CA PRO A 6 9.29 5.62 -13.98
C PRO A 6 8.66 4.50 -13.16
N LYS A 7 9.46 3.81 -12.35
CA LYS A 7 8.94 2.89 -11.34
C LYS A 7 8.37 3.67 -10.16
N TYR A 8 7.53 3.02 -9.38
CA TYR A 8 6.96 3.60 -8.16
C TYR A 8 8.02 4.19 -7.22
N GLY A 9 9.09 3.42 -6.95
CA GLY A 9 10.23 3.86 -6.14
C GLY A 9 10.98 5.07 -6.71
N ASP A 10 11.00 5.26 -8.04
CA ASP A 10 11.66 6.41 -8.67
C ASP A 10 10.94 7.71 -8.33
N ILE A 11 9.60 7.69 -8.29
CA ILE A 11 8.79 8.84 -7.89
C ILE A 11 9.03 9.19 -6.42
N LYS A 12 9.10 8.18 -5.54
CA LYS A 12 9.42 8.37 -4.12
C LYS A 12 10.81 9.00 -3.95
N CYS A 13 11.82 8.51 -4.67
CA CYS A 13 13.16 9.09 -4.68
C CYS A 13 13.18 10.53 -5.20
N TRP A 14 12.42 10.81 -6.25
CA TRP A 14 12.30 12.16 -6.81
C TRP A 14 11.69 13.14 -5.80
N LEU A 15 10.61 12.75 -5.09
CA LEU A 15 10.02 13.57 -4.03
C LEU A 15 11.06 13.94 -2.94
N ASN A 16 11.77 12.93 -2.44
CA ASN A 16 12.78 13.10 -1.40
C ASN A 16 13.94 14.01 -1.87
N LYS A 17 14.37 13.86 -3.13
CA LYS A 17 15.46 14.66 -3.70
C LYS A 17 15.11 16.14 -3.83
N ASN A 18 13.86 16.45 -4.20
CA ASN A 18 13.40 17.83 -4.41
C ASN A 18 13.03 18.54 -3.09
N LYS A 19 13.05 17.85 -1.94
CA LYS A 19 12.80 18.41 -0.60
C LYS A 19 11.54 19.28 -0.54
N LEU A 20 10.51 18.86 -1.26
CA LEU A 20 9.24 19.56 -1.32
C LEU A 20 8.55 19.43 0.06
N THR A 21 8.37 20.56 0.75
CA THR A 21 7.93 20.60 2.15
C THR A 21 6.60 19.89 2.41
N CYS A 22 5.69 19.91 1.43
CA CYS A 22 4.40 19.22 1.50
C CYS A 22 4.50 17.69 1.48
N PHE A 23 5.66 17.11 1.16
CA PHE A 23 5.89 15.66 1.09
C PHE A 23 6.93 15.17 2.12
N ASN A 24 7.18 15.92 3.19
CA ASN A 24 8.23 15.58 4.15
C ASN A 24 7.86 14.48 5.17
N SER A 25 6.58 14.14 5.35
CA SER A 25 6.18 13.12 6.33
C SER A 25 4.78 12.55 6.08
N GLY A 26 4.47 11.44 6.76
CA GLY A 26 3.13 10.87 6.85
C GLY A 26 2.65 10.20 5.56
N LEU A 27 1.33 10.29 5.33
CA LEU A 27 0.64 9.66 4.20
C LEU A 27 0.77 10.43 2.88
N THR A 28 1.08 11.72 2.94
CA THR A 28 1.07 12.60 1.76
C THR A 28 1.99 12.11 0.63
N PRO A 29 3.23 11.62 0.90
CA PRO A 29 4.09 11.08 -0.14
C PRO A 29 3.54 9.80 -0.76
N LEU A 30 2.97 8.91 0.07
CA LEU A 30 2.33 7.68 -0.43
C LEU A 30 1.15 8.03 -1.35
N GLN A 31 0.28 8.94 -0.91
CA GLN A 31 -0.88 9.37 -1.69
C GLN A 31 -0.47 10.01 -3.01
N PHE A 32 0.61 10.78 -3.03
CA PHE A 32 1.15 11.33 -4.27
C PHE A 32 1.59 10.22 -5.23
N CYS A 33 2.36 9.24 -4.74
CA CYS A 33 2.81 8.13 -5.56
C CYS A 33 1.63 7.29 -6.07
N ASN A 34 0.62 7.02 -5.24
CA ASN A 34 -0.62 6.34 -5.65
C ASN A 34 -1.34 7.12 -6.77
N ASN A 35 -1.49 8.44 -6.62
CA ASN A 35 -2.09 9.29 -7.66
C ASN A 35 -1.27 9.27 -8.96
N ALA A 36 0.05 9.18 -8.88
CA ALA A 36 0.91 9.06 -10.07
C ALA A 36 0.66 7.75 -10.83
N VAL A 37 0.39 6.65 -10.11
CA VAL A 37 -0.03 5.37 -10.70
C VAL A 37 -1.40 5.49 -11.35
N ASP A 38 -2.38 6.09 -10.67
CA ASP A 38 -3.74 6.29 -11.20
C ASP A 38 -3.76 7.16 -12.47
N LEU A 39 -2.90 8.19 -12.52
CA LEU A 39 -2.69 9.05 -13.68
C LEU A 39 -1.81 8.39 -14.76
N LYS A 40 -1.38 7.14 -14.55
CA LYS A 40 -0.52 6.35 -15.46
C LYS A 40 0.84 7.00 -15.73
N ILE A 41 1.31 7.86 -14.82
CA ILE A 41 2.60 8.55 -14.86
C ILE A 41 3.73 7.58 -14.50
N CYS A 42 3.52 6.67 -13.55
CA CYS A 42 4.47 5.63 -13.17
C CYS A 42 3.80 4.23 -13.13
N ASP A 43 4.64 3.20 -13.07
CA ASP A 43 4.19 1.83 -12.85
C ASP A 43 3.78 1.60 -11.37
N PRO A 44 2.82 0.71 -11.11
CA PRO A 44 2.40 0.37 -9.75
C PRO A 44 3.56 -0.23 -8.92
N PRO A 45 3.48 -0.14 -7.59
CA PRO A 45 4.48 -0.75 -6.71
C PRO A 45 4.41 -2.27 -6.79
N GLY A 46 5.54 -2.92 -6.52
CA GLY A 46 5.57 -4.35 -6.22
C GLY A 46 4.92 -4.66 -4.87
N VAL A 47 4.57 -5.93 -4.64
CA VAL A 47 3.97 -6.37 -3.37
C VAL A 47 4.96 -6.12 -2.22
N GLU A 48 6.22 -6.48 -2.42
CA GLU A 48 7.30 -6.34 -1.44
C GLU A 48 7.60 -4.87 -1.15
N GLU A 49 7.50 -4.00 -2.16
CA GLU A 49 7.70 -2.55 -2.02
C GLU A 49 6.61 -1.93 -1.14
N MET A 50 5.35 -2.28 -1.36
CA MET A 50 4.24 -1.83 -0.52
C MET A 50 4.32 -2.43 0.89
N ALA A 51 4.62 -3.73 1.00
CA ALA A 51 4.80 -4.42 2.28
C ALA A 51 5.88 -3.73 3.13
N ALA A 52 7.03 -3.40 2.53
CA ALA A 52 8.11 -2.68 3.18
C ALA A 52 7.68 -1.29 3.67
N TRP A 53 6.89 -0.56 2.86
CA TRP A 53 6.35 0.74 3.26
C TRP A 53 5.38 0.60 4.45
N VAL A 54 4.49 -0.40 4.45
CA VAL A 54 3.57 -0.65 5.56
C VAL A 54 4.35 -1.05 6.83
N GLY A 55 5.41 -1.86 6.69
CA GLY A 55 6.31 -2.22 7.78
C GLY A 55 7.03 -1.02 8.40
N GLU A 56 7.48 -0.06 7.58
CA GLU A 56 8.05 1.23 8.04
C GLU A 56 7.01 2.07 8.79
N ASN A 57 5.77 2.04 8.31
CA ASN A 57 4.68 2.88 8.78
C ASN A 57 3.66 2.09 9.61
N ARG A 58 4.13 1.12 10.41
CA ARG A 58 3.29 0.15 11.14
C ARG A 58 2.20 0.73 12.04
N HIS A 59 2.37 1.97 12.47
CA HIS A 59 1.44 2.68 13.34
C HIS A 59 0.27 3.30 12.57
N LEU A 60 0.28 3.24 11.23
CA LEU A 60 -0.80 3.71 10.36
C LEU A 60 -1.84 2.62 10.10
N GLY A 61 -2.90 3.00 9.37
CA GLY A 61 -4.12 2.20 9.22
C GLY A 61 -3.91 0.79 8.71
N ALA A 62 -3.03 0.58 7.71
CA ALA A 62 -2.79 -0.76 7.17
C ALA A 62 -2.16 -1.69 8.21
N GLY A 63 -1.21 -1.19 9.01
CA GLY A 63 -0.62 -1.95 10.12
C GLY A 63 -1.64 -2.28 11.21
N SER A 64 -2.49 -1.31 11.60
CA SER A 64 -3.61 -1.57 12.51
C SER A 64 -4.63 -2.55 11.93
N GLY A 65 -4.87 -2.52 10.61
CA GLY A 65 -5.75 -3.46 9.91
C GLY A 65 -5.28 -4.90 10.02
N LEU A 66 -3.97 -5.14 9.88
CA LEU A 66 -3.38 -6.47 10.05
C LEU A 66 -3.57 -7.00 11.48
N GLN A 67 -3.40 -6.14 12.49
CA GLN A 67 -3.67 -6.50 13.88
C GLN A 67 -5.15 -6.83 14.10
N ALA A 68 -6.05 -6.04 13.51
CA ALA A 68 -7.50 -6.27 13.59
C ALA A 68 -7.94 -7.57 12.89
N LEU A 69 -7.18 -8.05 11.90
CA LEU A 69 -7.36 -9.38 11.29
C LEU A 69 -6.78 -10.53 12.13
N GLY A 70 -6.14 -10.24 13.28
CA GLY A 70 -5.59 -11.25 14.19
C GLY A 70 -4.13 -11.61 13.94
N PHE A 71 -3.42 -10.93 13.04
CA PHE A 71 -1.99 -11.16 12.85
C PHE A 71 -1.17 -10.61 14.02
N ARG A 72 -0.17 -11.37 14.46
CA ARG A 72 0.85 -10.90 15.42
C ARG A 72 1.96 -10.18 14.68
N VAL A 73 1.95 -8.86 14.73
CA VAL A 73 2.79 -7.99 13.90
C VAL A 73 3.69 -7.07 14.73
N ASP A 74 4.40 -7.67 15.69
CA ASP A 74 5.25 -6.94 16.65
C ASP A 74 6.54 -6.40 16.01
N LEU A 75 7.00 -7.03 14.94
CA LEU A 75 8.21 -6.68 14.23
C LEU A 75 7.88 -6.19 12.81
N ARG A 76 8.72 -5.30 12.29
CA ARG A 76 8.61 -4.80 10.91
C ARG A 76 8.50 -5.95 9.89
N LYS A 77 9.35 -6.98 10.02
CA LYS A 77 9.34 -8.14 9.10
C LYS A 77 8.07 -8.97 9.22
N SER A 78 7.45 -9.04 10.40
CA SER A 78 6.16 -9.70 10.60
C SER A 78 5.03 -8.97 9.87
N ILE A 79 5.08 -7.64 9.81
CA ILE A 79 4.12 -6.81 9.07
C ILE A 79 4.27 -7.03 7.57
N GLU A 80 5.51 -7.00 7.08
CA GLU A 80 5.82 -7.23 5.67
C GLU A 80 5.24 -8.59 5.22
N ALA A 81 5.54 -9.65 5.97
CA ALA A 81 5.02 -10.99 5.70
C ALA A 81 3.48 -11.08 5.82
N ALA A 82 2.88 -10.46 6.84
CA ALA A 82 1.42 -10.47 7.01
C ALA A 82 0.71 -9.73 5.86
N PHE A 83 1.27 -8.63 5.38
CA PHE A 83 0.75 -7.92 4.21
C PHE A 83 0.81 -8.80 2.96
N GLU A 84 1.96 -9.43 2.70
CA GLU A 84 2.14 -10.35 1.56
C GLU A 84 1.15 -11.52 1.63
N VAL A 85 0.95 -12.12 2.80
CA VAL A 85 -0.05 -13.19 3.01
C VAL A 85 -1.44 -12.72 2.62
N VAL A 86 -1.87 -11.53 3.07
CA VAL A 86 -3.18 -10.97 2.72
C VAL A 86 -3.28 -10.72 1.22
N TYR A 87 -2.24 -10.12 0.61
CA TYR A 87 -2.20 -9.86 -0.83
C TYR A 87 -2.36 -11.15 -1.63
N TRP A 88 -1.52 -12.16 -1.36
CA TRP A 88 -1.54 -13.41 -2.11
C TRP A 88 -2.81 -14.22 -1.86
N HIS A 89 -3.36 -14.15 -0.65
CA HIS A 89 -4.67 -14.75 -0.37
C HIS A 89 -5.76 -14.14 -1.26
N LEU A 90 -5.85 -12.80 -1.34
CA LEU A 90 -6.83 -12.12 -2.19
C LEU A 90 -6.57 -12.39 -3.68
N GLU A 91 -5.32 -12.38 -4.12
CA GLU A 91 -4.95 -12.69 -5.51
C GLU A 91 -5.40 -14.11 -5.92
N GLN A 92 -5.31 -15.08 -5.01
CA GLN A 92 -5.70 -16.46 -5.31
C GLN A 92 -7.22 -16.71 -5.24
N HIS A 93 -7.97 -15.89 -4.49
CA HIS A 93 -9.37 -16.18 -4.17
C HIS A 93 -10.37 -15.19 -4.76
N LEU A 94 -9.96 -13.98 -5.15
CA LEU A 94 -10.84 -13.06 -5.87
C LEU A 94 -11.07 -13.54 -7.30
N HIS A 95 -12.31 -13.45 -7.77
CA HIS A 95 -12.62 -13.66 -9.17
C HIS A 95 -11.95 -12.57 -10.03
N GLU A 96 -11.55 -12.94 -11.25
CA GLU A 96 -10.89 -12.00 -12.17
C GLU A 96 -11.75 -10.77 -12.47
N GLU A 97 -13.08 -10.94 -12.54
CA GLU A 97 -14.02 -9.82 -12.70
C GLU A 97 -13.97 -8.83 -11.53
N ASP A 98 -13.91 -9.34 -10.30
CA ASP A 98 -13.79 -8.51 -9.10
C ASP A 98 -12.43 -7.81 -9.05
N LYS A 99 -11.35 -8.49 -9.45
CA LYS A 99 -10.02 -7.89 -9.53
C LYS A 99 -10.01 -6.69 -10.47
N VAL A 100 -10.71 -6.77 -11.61
CA VAL A 100 -10.86 -5.66 -12.56
C VAL A 100 -11.65 -4.51 -11.94
N VAL A 101 -12.80 -4.79 -11.32
CA VAL A 101 -13.67 -3.78 -10.69
C VAL A 101 -12.96 -3.05 -9.55
N LEU A 102 -12.26 -3.80 -8.70
CA LEU A 102 -11.54 -3.28 -7.53
C LEU A 102 -10.20 -2.62 -7.91
N ARG A 103 -9.73 -2.77 -9.15
CA ARG A 103 -8.38 -2.43 -9.59
C ARG A 103 -7.35 -3.06 -8.66
N PHE A 104 -7.46 -4.38 -8.49
CA PHE A 104 -6.65 -5.15 -7.56
C PHE A 104 -5.16 -4.90 -7.77
N SER A 105 -4.48 -4.53 -6.69
CA SER A 105 -3.09 -4.09 -6.68
C SER A 105 -2.60 -4.03 -5.23
N PRO A 106 -1.28 -3.89 -4.99
CA PRO A 106 -0.77 -3.67 -3.64
C PRO A 106 -1.35 -2.38 -3.00
N ILE A 107 -1.62 -1.36 -3.81
CA ILE A 107 -2.28 -0.12 -3.37
C ILE A 107 -3.70 -0.42 -2.87
N PHE A 108 -4.47 -1.24 -3.59
CA PHE A 108 -5.80 -1.65 -3.16
C PHE A 108 -5.76 -2.36 -1.79
N VAL A 109 -4.82 -3.29 -1.58
CA VAL A 109 -4.72 -4.04 -0.32
C VAL A 109 -4.33 -3.13 0.85
N GLU A 110 -3.42 -2.17 0.64
CA GLU A 110 -3.11 -1.14 1.65
C GLU A 110 -4.36 -0.34 2.06
N HIS A 111 -5.12 0.14 1.07
CA HIS A 111 -6.36 0.87 1.32
C HIS A 111 -7.42 0.01 2.01
N LEU A 112 -7.59 -1.25 1.61
CA LEU A 112 -8.51 -2.19 2.23
C LEU A 112 -8.19 -2.39 3.72
N LEU A 113 -6.93 -2.69 4.04
CA LEU A 113 -6.47 -2.88 5.43
C LEU A 113 -6.69 -1.61 6.27
N CYS A 114 -6.45 -0.43 5.70
CA CYS A 114 -6.77 0.85 6.34
C CYS A 114 -8.26 0.99 6.70
N LYS A 115 -9.17 0.31 6.00
CA LYS A 115 -10.61 0.30 6.31
C LYS A 115 -11.02 -0.81 7.26
N VAL A 116 -10.32 -1.95 7.29
CA VAL A 116 -10.62 -3.05 8.23
C VAL A 116 -10.66 -2.54 9.66
N ALA A 117 -9.59 -1.89 10.13
CA ALA A 117 -9.55 -1.36 11.49
C ALA A 117 -10.63 -0.29 11.76
N ARG A 118 -11.04 0.46 10.74
CA ARG A 118 -12.11 1.47 10.86
C ARG A 118 -13.49 0.83 10.95
N PHE A 119 -13.71 -0.26 10.23
CA PHE A 119 -14.97 -1.00 10.24
C PHE A 119 -15.13 -1.76 11.55
N SER A 120 -14.08 -2.44 12.05
CA SER A 120 -14.13 -3.16 13.32
C SER A 120 -14.55 -2.26 14.50
N ARG A 121 -14.04 -1.02 14.55
CA ARG A 121 -14.41 -0.02 15.58
C ARG A 121 -15.89 0.38 15.59
N GLN A 122 -16.68 0.02 14.58
CA GLN A 122 -18.13 0.27 14.58
C GLN A 122 -18.89 -0.77 15.41
N PHE A 123 -18.26 -1.87 15.79
CA PHE A 123 -18.86 -2.98 16.54
C PHE A 123 -18.25 -3.15 17.94
N GLU A 124 -17.33 -2.25 18.32
CA GLU A 124 -16.78 -2.09 19.68
C GLU A 124 -17.60 -1.04 20.44
#